data_AF-A0A7V5G4R8-F1
#
_entry.id   AF-A0A7V5G4R8-F1
#
_cell.length_a   1.000
_cell.length_b   1.000
_cell.length_c   1.000
_cell.angle_alpha   90.00
_cell.angle_beta   90.00
_cell.angle_gamma   90.00
#
_symmetry.space_group_name_H-M   'P 1'
#
loop_
_entity.id
_entity.type
_entity.pdbx_description
1 polymer ?
#
loop_
_entity_poly.entity_id
_entity_poly.type
_entity_poly.pdbx_seq_one_letter_code
_entity_poly.pdbx_strand_id
1 'polypeptide(L)'
;MKKIAISIGDLNGIGIQLALENHNVIKQIVEPTYCIDTTMLEQASKLLNIQIPYDFKIVNKIAKPFNIQAGEVTKESGVYSFASFLKAVEMAKMQDVDGVMTLPINKKAWELAGVKYKGHT
;
A
#
# COMPACT_ATOMS: atom_id res chain seq x y z
N MET A 1 -11.50 14.80 -10.96
CA MET A 1 -10.71 15.10 -9.75
C MET A 1 -9.31 14.50 -9.96
N LYS A 2 -8.26 14.88 -9.24
CA LYS A 2 -6.90 14.38 -9.53
C LYS A 2 -6.78 12.90 -9.18
N LYS A 3 -6.26 12.07 -10.09
CA LYS A 3 -6.05 10.64 -9.89
C LYS A 3 -4.75 10.40 -9.13
N ILE A 4 -4.80 9.70 -8.00
CA ILE A 4 -3.62 9.48 -7.16
C ILE A 4 -3.42 7.99 -6.92
N ALA A 5 -2.25 7.47 -7.30
CA ALA A 5 -1.83 6.13 -6.91
C ALA A 5 -1.29 6.15 -5.47
N ILE A 6 -1.81 5.26 -4.62
CA ILE A 6 -1.45 5.18 -3.22
C ILE A 6 -0.69 3.87 -2.99
N SER A 7 0.61 3.94 -2.73
CA SER A 7 1.36 2.75 -2.30
C SER A 7 1.02 2.44 -0.85
N ILE A 8 0.68 1.19 -0.54
CA ILE A 8 0.12 0.82 0.76
C ILE A 8 1.14 0.82 1.91
N GLY A 9 2.42 0.93 1.58
CA GLY A 9 3.49 0.89 2.57
C GLY A 9 3.63 -0.49 3.18
N ASP A 10 4.17 -0.56 4.39
CA ASP A 10 4.34 -1.80 5.11
C ASP A 10 3.01 -2.27 5.72
N LEU A 11 2.53 -3.45 5.31
CA LEU A 11 1.27 -4.03 5.80
C LEU A 11 1.32 -4.52 7.25
N ASN A 12 2.52 -4.68 7.82
CA ASN A 12 2.68 -4.90 9.26
C ASN A 12 2.65 -3.58 10.04
N GLY A 13 2.72 -2.43 9.35
CA GLY A 13 2.55 -1.10 9.94
C GLY A 13 1.10 -0.62 9.91
N ILE A 14 0.90 0.67 10.21
CA ILE A 14 -0.43 1.29 10.30
C ILE A 14 -0.99 1.79 8.96
N GLY A 15 -0.21 1.69 7.86
CA GLY A 15 -0.56 2.29 6.57
C GLY A 15 -1.93 1.83 6.04
N ILE A 16 -2.16 0.53 6.02
CA ILE A 16 -3.43 -0.04 5.56
C ILE A 16 -4.62 0.36 6.43
N GLN A 17 -4.43 0.50 7.75
CA GLN A 17 -5.47 1.01 8.65
C GLN A 17 -5.85 2.45 8.29
N LEU A 18 -4.84 3.33 8.13
CA LEU A 18 -5.08 4.72 7.72
C LEU A 18 -5.81 4.80 6.38
N ALA A 19 -5.43 3.97 5.41
CA ALA A 19 -6.08 3.92 4.10
C ALA A 19 -7.56 3.54 4.19
N LEU A 20 -7.90 2.50 4.96
CA LEU A 20 -9.27 2.02 5.14
C LEU A 20 -10.14 3.04 5.91
N GLU A 21 -9.67 3.52 7.06
CA GLU A 21 -10.42 4.44 7.93
C GLU A 21 -10.68 5.79 7.26
N ASN A 22 -9.72 6.28 6.47
CA ASN A 22 -9.79 7.62 5.88
C ASN A 22 -10.25 7.64 4.42
N HIS A 23 -10.58 6.50 3.81
CA HIS A 23 -11.00 6.42 2.40
C HIS A 23 -12.12 7.41 2.07
N ASN A 24 -13.14 7.50 2.94
CA ASN A 24 -14.29 8.39 2.74
C ASN A 24 -13.94 9.87 2.74
N VAL A 25 -12.86 10.26 3.43
CA VAL A 25 -12.33 11.64 3.42
C VAL A 25 -11.45 11.85 2.19
N ILE A 26 -10.53 10.91 1.92
CA ILE A 26 -9.58 10.98 0.81
C ILE A 26 -10.30 11.10 -0.53
N LYS A 27 -11.37 10.30 -0.74
CA LYS A 27 -12.12 10.28 -2.02
C LYS A 27 -12.88 11.56 -2.33
N GLN A 28 -13.02 12.48 -1.36
CA GLN A 28 -13.60 13.81 -1.58
C GLN A 28 -12.59 14.81 -2.16
N ILE A 29 -11.29 14.50 -2.04
CA ILE A 29 -10.18 15.39 -2.41
C ILE A 29 -9.51 14.89 -3.70
N VAL A 30 -9.37 13.57 -3.84
CA VAL A 30 -8.69 12.91 -4.95
C VAL A 30 -9.48 11.68 -5.43
N GLU A 31 -9.11 11.14 -6.58
CA GLU A 31 -9.56 9.82 -7.05
C GLU A 31 -8.49 8.78 -6.67
N PRO A 32 -8.56 8.15 -5.47
CA PRO A 32 -7.52 7.26 -4.99
C PRO A 32 -7.56 5.90 -5.71
N THR A 33 -6.39 5.33 -5.96
CA THR A 33 -6.23 3.94 -6.37
C THR A 33 -5.11 3.31 -5.55
N TYR A 34 -5.42 2.27 -4.77
CA TYR A 34 -4.51 1.67 -3.80
C TYR A 34 -3.75 0.49 -4.41
N CYS A 35 -2.42 0.50 -4.33
CA CYS A 35 -1.57 -0.57 -4.85
C CYS A 35 -1.50 -1.73 -3.83
N ILE A 36 -2.51 -2.58 -3.82
CA ILE A 36 -2.65 -3.75 -2.94
C ILE A 36 -3.46 -4.85 -3.64
N ASP A 37 -3.08 -6.12 -3.42
CA ASP A 37 -3.81 -7.30 -3.87
C ASP A 37 -5.04 -7.55 -3.00
N THR A 38 -6.13 -8.04 -3.60
CA THR A 38 -7.38 -8.38 -2.89
C THR A 38 -7.14 -9.25 -1.65
N THR A 39 -6.29 -10.27 -1.76
CA THR A 39 -6.01 -11.21 -0.65
C THR A 39 -5.36 -10.53 0.55
N MET A 40 -4.47 -9.55 0.30
CA MET A 40 -3.82 -8.80 1.36
C MET A 40 -4.77 -7.77 1.97
N LEU A 41 -5.62 -7.13 1.16
CA LEU A 41 -6.64 -6.20 1.63
C LEU A 41 -7.67 -6.90 2.54
N GLU A 42 -8.18 -8.05 2.12
CA GLU A 42 -9.12 -8.87 2.91
C GLU A 42 -8.51 -9.32 4.22
N GLN A 43 -7.25 -9.75 4.20
CA GLN A 43 -6.52 -10.14 5.41
C GLN A 43 -6.39 -8.97 6.39
N ALA A 44 -5.99 -7.79 5.91
CA ALA A 44 -5.86 -6.60 6.74
C ALA A 44 -7.21 -6.13 7.30
N SER A 45 -8.25 -6.10 6.46
CA SER A 45 -9.63 -5.78 6.86
C SER A 45 -10.13 -6.68 7.98
N LYS A 46 -9.90 -7.99 7.87
CA LYS A 46 -10.28 -8.97 8.90
C LYS A 46 -9.51 -8.78 10.21
N LEU A 47 -8.20 -8.55 10.14
CA LEU A 47 -7.37 -8.31 11.33
C LEU A 47 -7.76 -7.02 12.07
N LEU A 48 -8.12 -5.98 11.32
CA LEU A 48 -8.51 -4.68 11.85
C LEU A 48 -9.98 -4.61 12.27
N ASN A 49 -10.81 -5.58 11.85
CA ASN A 49 -12.27 -5.52 11.97
C ASN A 49 -12.87 -4.25 11.33
N ILE A 50 -12.34 -3.86 10.17
CA ILE A 50 -12.80 -2.70 9.39
C ILE A 50 -13.36 -3.19 8.06
N GLN A 51 -14.59 -2.82 7.73
CA GLN A 51 -15.17 -3.16 6.44
C GLN A 51 -14.46 -2.43 5.30
N ILE A 52 -14.18 -3.16 4.22
CA ILE A 52 -13.63 -2.58 2.99
C ILE A 52 -14.73 -1.73 2.33
N PRO A 53 -14.51 -0.42 2.09
CA PRO A 53 -15.47 0.39 1.34
C PRO A 53 -15.72 -0.19 -0.07
N TYR A 54 -16.96 -0.20 -0.53
CA TYR A 54 -17.32 -0.79 -1.83
C TYR A 54 -16.64 -0.09 -3.02
N ASP A 55 -16.27 1.18 -2.86
CA ASP A 55 -15.59 2.01 -3.86
C ASP A 55 -14.07 2.11 -3.64
N PHE A 56 -13.51 1.25 -2.78
CA PHE A 56 -12.07 1.16 -2.53
C PHE A 56 -11.33 0.55 -3.75
N LYS A 57 -10.96 1.40 -4.70
CA LYS A 57 -10.29 0.97 -5.94
C LYS A 57 -8.87 0.46 -5.68
N ILE A 58 -8.59 -0.76 -6.14
CA ILE A 58 -7.27 -1.39 -5.98
C ILE A 58 -6.60 -1.72 -7.31
N VAL A 59 -5.28 -1.88 -7.26
CA VAL A 59 -4.45 -2.44 -8.34
C VAL A 59 -3.80 -3.72 -7.83
N ASN A 60 -4.14 -4.84 -8.48
CA ASN A 60 -3.62 -6.17 -8.17
C ASN A 60 -2.25 -6.44 -8.83
N LYS A 61 -1.71 -7.64 -8.56
CA LYS A 61 -0.40 -8.15 -9.01
C LYS A 61 0.76 -7.34 -8.42
N ILE A 62 0.71 -7.09 -7.11
CA ILE A 62 1.75 -6.34 -6.41
C ILE A 62 2.93 -7.25 -6.08
N ALA A 63 2.70 -8.27 -5.25
CA ALA A 63 3.73 -9.25 -4.89
C ALA A 63 3.09 -10.53 -4.37
N LYS A 64 3.91 -11.52 -4.01
CA LYS A 64 3.40 -12.74 -3.38
C LYS A 64 2.70 -12.40 -2.05
N PRO A 65 1.51 -12.96 -1.79
CA PRO A 65 0.83 -12.77 -0.52
C PRO A 65 1.62 -13.42 0.63
N PHE A 66 1.44 -12.89 1.83
CA PHE A 66 2.08 -13.36 3.06
C PHE A 66 1.13 -13.18 4.25
N ASN A 67 1.49 -13.72 5.41
CA ASN A 67 0.72 -13.52 6.64
C ASN A 67 1.15 -12.21 7.31
N ILE A 68 0.20 -11.30 7.51
CA ILE A 68 0.42 -10.02 8.19
C ILE A 68 0.72 -10.31 9.67
N GLN A 69 1.84 -9.77 10.14
CA GLN A 69 2.31 -9.84 11.53
C GLN A 69 2.41 -8.42 12.08
N ALA A 70 1.31 -7.91 12.61
CA ALA A 70 1.18 -6.51 13.00
C ALA A 70 2.27 -6.09 14.00
N GLY A 71 2.97 -5.00 13.70
CA GLY A 71 4.08 -4.49 14.51
C GLY A 71 5.42 -5.20 14.31
N GLU A 72 5.48 -6.29 13.52
CA GLU A 72 6.71 -7.04 13.29
C GLU A 72 7.43 -6.64 12.01
N VAL A 73 8.75 -6.54 12.10
CA VAL A 73 9.61 -6.28 10.94
C VAL A 73 9.90 -7.60 10.23
N THR A 74 9.40 -7.77 9.01
CA THR A 74 9.60 -9.01 8.25
C THR A 74 10.18 -8.74 6.86
N LYS A 75 10.77 -9.76 6.25
CA LYS A 75 11.29 -9.67 4.88
C LYS A 75 10.14 -9.54 3.87
N GLU A 76 9.07 -10.28 4.10
CA GLU A 76 7.91 -10.40 3.21
C GLU A 76 7.15 -9.08 3.11
N SER A 77 6.92 -8.41 4.23
CA SER A 77 6.32 -7.08 4.27
C SER A 77 7.21 -6.03 3.60
N GLY A 78 8.54 -6.15 3.73
CA GLY A 78 9.51 -5.35 3.01
C GLY A 78 9.43 -5.52 1.49
N VAL A 79 9.38 -6.76 1.00
CA VAL A 79 9.22 -7.08 -0.43
C VAL A 79 7.91 -6.49 -0.95
N TYR A 80 6.82 -6.70 -0.22
CA TYR A 80 5.49 -6.28 -0.65
C TYR A 80 5.35 -4.76 -0.69
N SER A 81 5.80 -4.06 0.36
CA SER A 81 5.73 -2.60 0.45
C SER A 81 6.57 -1.91 -0.63
N PHE A 82 7.75 -2.45 -0.94
CA PHE A 82 8.58 -1.95 -2.03
C PHE A 82 7.91 -2.18 -3.40
N ALA A 83 7.31 -3.36 -3.63
CA ALA A 83 6.58 -3.63 -4.87
C ALA A 83 5.35 -2.72 -5.04
N SER A 84 4.62 -2.45 -3.95
CA SER A 84 3.50 -1.50 -3.93
C SER A 84 3.95 -0.08 -4.32
N PHE A 85 5.09 0.36 -3.77
CA PHE A 85 5.72 1.62 -4.15
C PHE A 85 6.11 1.68 -5.62
N LEU A 86 6.81 0.65 -6.12
CA LEU A 86 7.19 0.57 -7.53
C LEU A 86 5.97 0.62 -8.46
N LYS A 87 4.87 -0.03 -8.07
CA LYS A 87 3.64 -0.01 -8.87
C LYS A 87 3.05 1.39 -8.98
N ALA A 88 2.99 2.13 -7.87
CA ALA A 88 2.49 3.51 -7.88
C ALA A 88 3.38 4.43 -8.75
N VAL A 89 4.70 4.26 -8.66
CA VAL A 89 5.67 4.99 -9.51
C VAL A 89 5.51 4.62 -10.99
N GLU A 90 5.28 3.35 -11.31
CA GLU A 90 5.03 2.88 -12.68
C GLU A 90 3.79 3.56 -13.27
N MET A 91 2.67 3.58 -12.54
CA MET A 91 1.43 4.24 -12.97
C MET A 91 1.64 5.72 -13.25
N ALA A 92 2.41 6.42 -12.41
CA ALA A 92 2.72 7.82 -12.62
C ALA A 92 3.60 8.02 -13.87
N LYS A 93 4.59 7.14 -14.10
CA LYS A 93 5.42 7.17 -15.31
C LYS A 93 4.63 6.91 -16.59
N MET A 94 3.61 6.06 -16.53
CA MET A 94 2.69 5.76 -17.63
C MET A 94 1.61 6.85 -17.83
N GLN A 95 1.61 7.90 -17.00
CA GLN A 95 0.61 8.97 -17.01
C GLN A 95 -0.83 8.48 -16.74
N ASP A 96 -0.99 7.31 -16.09
CA ASP A 96 -2.29 6.78 -15.67
C ASP A 96 -2.89 7.56 -14.49
N VAL A 97 -2.02 8.21 -13.71
CA VAL A 97 -2.34 9.01 -12.52
C VAL A 97 -1.61 10.34 -12.55
N ASP A 98 -2.18 11.34 -11.87
CA ASP A 98 -1.61 12.69 -11.74
C ASP A 98 -0.52 12.78 -10.65
N GLY A 99 -0.43 11.79 -9.75
CA GLY A 99 0.52 11.81 -8.64
C GLY A 99 0.57 10.52 -7.84
N VAL A 100 1.54 10.45 -6.94
CA VAL A 100 1.79 9.33 -6.03
C VAL A 100 1.71 9.80 -4.58
N MET A 101 0.96 9.07 -3.75
CA MET A 101 0.99 9.20 -2.30
C MET A 101 1.58 7.93 -1.71
N THR A 102 2.61 8.07 -0.88
CA THR A 102 3.26 6.92 -0.23
C THR A 102 2.82 6.80 1.22
N LEU A 103 2.27 5.64 1.59
CA LEU A 103 2.08 5.32 3.00
C LEU A 103 3.40 4.84 3.62
N PRO A 104 3.54 4.93 4.97
CA PRO A 104 4.80 4.65 5.63
C PRO A 104 5.32 3.23 5.39
N ILE A 105 6.64 3.11 5.31
CA ILE A 105 7.37 1.82 5.21
C ILE A 105 8.26 1.61 6.42
N ASN A 106 8.70 0.36 6.62
CA ASN A 106 9.79 0.05 7.52
C ASN A 106 11.11 -0.14 6.73
N LYS A 107 12.09 0.73 6.97
CA LYS A 107 13.40 0.68 6.28
C LYS A 107 14.17 -0.62 6.56
N LYS A 108 14.00 -1.18 7.77
CA LYS A 108 14.64 -2.46 8.12
C LYS A 108 13.98 -3.63 7.39
N ALA A 109 12.66 -3.59 7.18
CA ALA A 109 11.97 -4.57 6.35
C ALA A 109 12.48 -4.54 4.89
N TRP A 110 12.69 -3.33 4.33
CA TRP A 110 13.30 -3.15 3.01
C TRP A 110 14.73 -3.71 2.94
N GLU A 111 15.55 -3.44 3.95
CA GLU A 111 16.90 -4.00 4.06
C GLU A 111 16.88 -5.53 4.06
N LEU A 112 15.99 -6.15 4.85
CA LEU A 112 15.80 -7.61 4.89
C LEU A 112 15.32 -8.18 3.55
N ALA A 113 14.53 -7.40 2.81
CA ALA A 113 14.08 -7.71 1.44
C ALA A 113 15.19 -7.58 0.38
N GLY A 114 16.39 -7.11 0.76
CA GLY A 114 17.49 -6.88 -0.17
C GLY A 114 17.33 -5.61 -1.02
N VAL A 115 16.44 -4.70 -0.61
CA VAL A 115 16.23 -3.42 -1.27
C VAL A 115 17.43 -2.51 -0.94
N LYS A 116 18.12 -2.03 -1.98
CA LYS A 116 19.33 -1.20 -1.82
C LYS A 116 19.05 0.24 -1.39
N TYR A 117 17.80 0.66 -1.41
CA TYR A 117 17.38 2.02 -1.07
C TYR A 117 17.15 2.18 0.43
N LYS A 118 17.57 3.33 0.99
CA LYS A 118 17.44 3.65 2.43
C LYS A 118 16.12 4.37 2.79
N GLY A 119 15.12 4.30 1.91
CA GLY A 119 13.81 4.93 2.06
C GLY A 119 13.18 5.27 0.71
N HIS A 120 12.06 6.00 0.76
CA HIS A 120 11.35 6.48 -0.43
C HIS A 120 12.10 7.59 -1.20
N THR A 121 12.95 8.35 -0.52
CA THR A 121 13.79 9.44 -1.06
C THR A 121 15.24 9.01 -1.06
#